data_AF-A0A0V0SV78-F1
#
_entry.id   AF-A0A0V0SV78-F1
#
_cell.length_a   1.000
_cell.length_b   1.000
_cell.length_c   1.000
_cell.angle_alpha   90.00
_cell.angle_beta   90.00
_cell.angle_gamma   90.00
#
_symmetry.space_group_name_H-M   'P 1'
#
loop_
_entity.id
_entity.type
_entity.pdbx_description
1 polymer ?
#
loop_
_entity_poly.entity_id
_entity_poly.type
_entity_poly.pdbx_seq_one_letter_code
_entity_poly.pdbx_strand_id
1 'polypeptide(L)'
;RSAEETKPIPAIYDEEASAASAEPSTSGYFPLFRRVRAAIYSHREKRFPKLPNHRRDLQIPVPFRTTKVECIEAHPGLCYGLQH
;
A
#
# COMPACT_ATOMS: atom_id res chain seq x y z
N ARG A 1 -55.44 -10.29 5.45
CA ARG A 1 -54.60 -9.08 5.33
C ARG A 1 -53.47 -9.26 6.32
N SER A 2 -52.29 -9.68 5.86
CA SER A 2 -51.11 -9.78 6.72
C SER A 2 -50.64 -8.36 7.00
N ALA A 3 -50.44 -8.03 8.27
CA ALA A 3 -49.89 -6.74 8.67
C ALA A 3 -48.42 -6.71 8.25
N GLU A 4 -48.05 -5.74 7.42
CA GLU A 4 -46.66 -5.40 7.16
C GLU A 4 -46.06 -4.96 8.52
N GLU A 5 -45.15 -5.76 9.08
CA GLU A 5 -44.49 -5.39 10.33
C GLU A 5 -43.45 -4.31 10.01
N THR A 6 -43.79 -3.04 10.28
CA THR A 6 -42.87 -1.93 10.04
C THR A 6 -41.75 -1.97 11.09
N LYS A 7 -40.58 -2.47 10.67
CA LYS A 7 -39.36 -2.43 11.48
C LYS A 7 -38.99 -0.98 11.81
N PRO A 8 -38.49 -0.69 13.03
CA PRO A 8 -38.03 0.65 13.37
C PRO A 8 -36.81 1.04 12.52
N ILE A 9 -36.63 2.34 12.26
CA ILE A 9 -35.59 2.89 11.35
C ILE A 9 -34.18 2.35 11.65
N PRO A 10 -33.71 2.22 12.92
CA PRO A 10 -32.39 1.66 13.19
C PRO A 10 -32.24 0.21 12.72
N ALA A 11 -33.28 -0.61 12.88
CA ALA A 11 -33.23 -2.02 12.47
C ALA A 11 -33.16 -2.19 10.95
N ILE A 12 -33.75 -1.28 10.18
CA ILE A 12 -33.66 -1.27 8.72
C ILE A 12 -32.23 -0.95 8.28
N TYR A 13 -31.59 0.04 8.92
CA TYR A 13 -30.21 0.41 8.61
C TYR A 13 -29.24 -0.74 8.90
N ASP A 14 -29.38 -1.39 10.05
CA ASP A 14 -28.52 -2.51 10.44
C ASP A 14 -28.72 -3.72 9.52
N GLU A 15 -29.96 -3.97 9.07
CA GLU A 15 -30.29 -5.02 8.10
C GLU A 15 -29.70 -4.73 6.71
N GLU A 16 -29.85 -3.50 6.19
CA GLU A 16 -29.25 -3.10 4.91
C GLU A 16 -27.72 -3.12 4.97
N ALA A 17 -27.13 -2.62 6.05
CA ALA A 17 -25.68 -2.62 6.25
C ALA A 17 -25.14 -4.06 6.29
N SER A 18 -25.84 -4.96 6.99
CA SER A 18 -25.48 -6.38 7.05
C SER A 18 -25.61 -7.04 5.68
N ALA A 19 -26.69 -6.79 4.94
CA ALA A 19 -26.90 -7.31 3.59
C ALA A 19 -25.80 -6.82 2.61
N ALA A 20 -25.49 -5.53 2.63
CA ALA A 20 -24.44 -4.95 1.79
C ALA A 20 -23.03 -5.47 2.16
N SER A 21 -22.81 -5.86 3.43
CA SER A 21 -21.54 -6.45 3.86
C SER A 21 -21.37 -7.91 3.43
N ALA A 22 -22.47 -8.64 3.22
CA ALA A 22 -22.47 -10.01 2.77
C ALA A 22 -22.23 -10.15 1.26
N GLU A 23 -22.42 -9.06 0.50
CA GLU A 23 -22.11 -8.98 -0.93
C GLU A 23 -20.61 -9.23 -1.16
N PRO A 24 -20.23 -10.27 -1.93
CA PRO A 24 -18.84 -10.52 -2.26
C PRO A 24 -18.23 -9.31 -2.96
N SER A 25 -17.00 -8.97 -2.60
CA SER A 25 -16.28 -7.87 -3.25
C SER A 25 -16.17 -8.10 -4.77
N THR A 26 -16.77 -7.21 -5.56
CA THR A 26 -16.66 -7.15 -7.02
C THR A 26 -15.22 -6.90 -7.50
N SER A 27 -14.26 -6.68 -6.59
CA SER A 27 -12.83 -6.59 -6.90
C SER A 27 -12.27 -7.83 -7.61
N GLY A 28 -12.94 -8.98 -7.50
CA GLY A 28 -12.64 -10.20 -8.27
C GLY A 28 -13.24 -10.24 -9.69
N TYR A 29 -14.20 -9.38 -10.01
CA TYR A 29 -14.96 -9.40 -11.27
C TYR A 29 -14.15 -8.87 -12.47
N PHE A 30 -12.99 -8.24 -12.24
CA PHE A 30 -12.11 -7.77 -13.31
C PHE A 30 -10.74 -8.48 -13.32
N PRO A 31 -10.67 -9.78 -13.71
CA PRO A 31 -9.41 -10.51 -13.91
C PRO A 31 -8.44 -9.77 -14.85
N LEU A 32 -8.98 -9.00 -15.80
CA LEU A 32 -8.21 -8.20 -16.74
C LEU A 32 -7.39 -7.11 -16.05
N PHE A 33 -7.89 -6.48 -14.99
CA PHE A 33 -7.19 -5.38 -14.32
C PHE A 33 -5.92 -5.88 -13.61
N ARG A 34 -6.02 -7.05 -12.96
CA ARG A 34 -4.87 -7.73 -12.35
C ARG A 34 -3.79 -8.05 -13.40
N ARG A 35 -4.18 -8.59 -14.55
CA ARG A 35 -3.26 -8.91 -15.65
C ARG A 35 -2.62 -7.66 -16.27
N VAL A 36 -3.41 -6.61 -16.51
CA VAL A 36 -2.91 -5.32 -17.05
C VAL A 36 -1.94 -4.66 -16.08
N ARG A 37 -2.25 -4.61 -14.77
CA ARG A 37 -1.33 -4.11 -13.75
C ARG A 37 -0.02 -4.90 -13.70
N ALA A 38 -0.11 -6.23 -13.72
CA ALA A 38 1.07 -7.09 -13.73
C ALA A 38 1.95 -6.82 -14.96
N ALA A 39 1.34 -6.74 -16.16
CA ALA A 39 2.06 -6.44 -17.39
C ALA A 39 2.78 -5.07 -17.36
N ILE A 40 2.10 -4.02 -16.87
CA ILE A 40 2.67 -2.68 -16.72
C ILE A 40 3.85 -2.69 -15.76
N TYR A 41 3.70 -3.31 -14.59
CA TYR A 41 4.76 -3.34 -13.59
C TYR A 41 5.96 -4.18 -14.05
N SER A 42 5.73 -5.37 -14.62
CA SER A 42 6.79 -6.21 -15.17
C SER A 42 7.53 -5.54 -16.34
N HIS A 43 6.84 -4.79 -17.21
CA HIS A 43 7.50 -4.01 -18.25
C HIS A 43 8.41 -2.91 -17.66
N ARG A 44 7.99 -2.27 -16.56
CA ARG A 44 8.80 -1.28 -15.86
C ARG A 44 10.02 -1.90 -15.19
N GLU A 45 9.88 -3.07 -14.58
CA GLU A 45 11.01 -3.81 -14.00
C GLU A 45 12.04 -4.22 -15.05
N LYS A 46 11.61 -4.59 -16.26
CA LYS A 46 12.54 -4.91 -17.36
C LYS A 46 13.40 -3.74 -17.80
N ARG A 47 12.93 -2.50 -17.63
CA ARG A 47 13.72 -1.30 -17.92
C ARG A 47 14.86 -1.06 -16.93
N PHE A 48 14.75 -1.60 -15.71
CA PHE A 48 15.73 -1.43 -14.65
C PHE A 48 16.14 -2.80 -14.10
N PRO A 49 17.08 -3.50 -14.77
CA PRO A 49 17.54 -4.79 -14.29
C PRO A 49 18.08 -4.64 -12.86
N LYS A 50 17.72 -5.61 -12.00
CA LYS A 50 18.25 -5.65 -10.62
C LYS A 50 19.76 -5.60 -10.68
N LEU A 51 20.36 -4.68 -9.93
CA LEU A 51 21.81 -4.59 -9.84
C LEU A 51 22.37 -5.94 -9.37
N PRO A 52 23.48 -6.40 -9.96
CA PRO A 52 24.19 -7.60 -9.51
C PRO A 52 24.44 -7.56 -8.00
N ASN A 53 24.39 -8.72 -7.34
CA ASN A 53 24.57 -8.80 -5.88
C ASN A 53 25.88 -8.16 -5.42
N HIS A 54 26.96 -8.30 -6.19
CA HIS A 54 28.27 -7.67 -5.91
C HIS A 54 28.27 -6.13 -5.97
N ARG A 55 27.21 -5.50 -6.48
CA ARG A 55 27.03 -4.04 -6.48
C ARG A 55 26.16 -3.54 -5.33
N ARG A 56 25.64 -4.43 -4.47
CA ARG A 56 24.87 -4.05 -3.28
C ARG A 56 25.75 -3.84 -2.06
N ASP A 57 26.99 -4.32 -2.10
CA ASP A 57 28.00 -4.13 -1.06
C ASP A 57 28.81 -2.85 -1.28
N LEU A 58 28.22 -1.82 -1.89
CA LEU A 58 28.80 -0.48 -1.89
C LEU A 58 28.73 0.05 -0.46
N GLN A 59 29.69 -0.39 0.35
CA GLN A 59 29.97 0.21 1.65
C GLN A 59 30.20 1.70 1.38
N ILE A 60 29.27 2.53 1.88
CA ILE A 60 29.43 3.97 1.84
C ILE A 60 30.81 4.28 2.41
N PRO A 61 31.72 4.97 1.69
CA PRO A 61 33.05 5.24 2.19
C PRO A 61 32.94 5.98 3.53
N VAL A 62 33.82 5.67 4.48
CA VAL A 62 33.83 6.25 5.83
C VAL A 62 33.57 7.77 5.88
N PRO A 63 34.15 8.63 5.01
CA PRO A 63 33.85 10.06 5.05
C PRO A 63 32.41 10.45 4.68
N PHE A 64 31.65 9.55 4.04
CA PHE A 64 30.24 9.72 3.70
C PHE A 64 29.30 8.90 4.61
N ARG A 65 29.85 8.12 5.56
CA ARG A 65 29.06 7.46 6.59
C ARG A 65 28.67 8.50 7.62
N THR A 66 27.62 9.26 7.36
CA THR A 66 27.04 10.08 8.40
C THR A 66 26.25 9.18 9.34
N THR A 67 26.58 9.20 10.63
CA THR A 67 25.71 8.59 11.63
C THR A 67 24.51 9.52 11.85
N LYS A 68 23.34 8.96 12.20
CA LYS A 68 22.11 9.75 12.40
C LYS A 68 22.32 10.90 13.39
N VAL A 69 23.19 10.70 14.39
CA VAL A 69 23.54 11.69 15.42
C VAL A 69 24.32 12.87 14.80
N GLU A 70 25.40 12.60 14.05
CA GLU A 70 26.20 13.65 13.40
C GLU A 70 25.39 14.44 12.38
N CYS A 71 24.50 13.77 11.66
CA CYS A 71 23.65 14.38 10.64
C CYS A 71 22.64 15.36 11.25
N ILE A 72 22.01 14.99 12.37
CA ILE A 72 21.05 15.84 13.09
C ILE A 72 21.76 17.04 13.74
N GLU A 73 22.99 16.85 14.23
CA GLU A 73 23.77 17.91 14.87
C GLU A 73 24.29 18.95 13.86
N ALA A 74 24.81 18.49 12.72
CA ALA A 74 25.32 19.38 11.67
C ALA A 74 24.19 20.07 10.89
N HIS A 75 23.09 19.37 10.63
CA HIS A 75 22.02 19.85 9.74
C HIS A 75 20.63 19.40 10.23
N PRO A 76 20.09 20.03 11.30
CA PRO A 76 18.85 19.61 11.96
C PRO A 76 17.59 19.61 11.06
N GLY A 77 17.66 20.23 9.87
CA GLY A 77 16.59 20.29 8.88
C GLY A 77 16.59 19.19 7.80
N LEU A 78 17.71 18.47 7.60
CA LEU A 78 17.88 17.58 6.44
C LEU A 78 17.67 16.09 6.75
N CYS A 79 17.61 15.71 8.03
CA CYS A 79 17.63 14.30 8.45
C CYS A 79 16.26 13.68 8.74
N TYR A 80 15.17 14.41 8.47
CA TYR A 80 13.79 13.96 8.68
C TYR A 80 13.38 12.73 7.83
N GLY A 81 14.20 12.31 6.85
CA GLY A 81 13.94 11.15 5.99
C GLY A 81 14.58 9.81 6.43
N LEU A 82 15.42 9.79 7.47
CA LEU A 82 16.03 8.54 8.00
C LEU A 82 15.11 7.85 9.02
N GLN A 83 13.88 7.57 8.59
CA GLN A 83 12.83 6.95 9.42
C GLN A 83 12.30 5.67 8.74
N HIS A 84 13.19 4.71 8.46
CA HIS A 84 12.84 3.30 8.25
C HIS A 84 14.06 2.43 8.58
#